data_AF-A0A2T0KIE5-F1
#
_entry.id   AF-A0A2T0KIE5-F1
#
_cell.length_a   1.000
_cell.length_b   1.000
_cell.length_c   1.000
_cell.angle_alpha   90.00
_cell.angle_beta   90.00
_cell.angle_gamma   90.00
#
_symmetry.space_group_name_H-M   'P 1'
#
loop_
_entity.id
_entity.type
_entity.pdbx_description
1 polymer ?
#
loop_
_entity_poly.entity_id
_entity_poly.type
_entity_poly.pdbx_seq_one_letter_code
_entity_poly.pdbx_strand_id
1 'polypeptide(L)'
;MSDESGTVAAVSRNEAYTFTKPNRDEIVLVAGLGVEGDVHAGVTVRHRGRVAADPYQPNLRQVHLIHAELFEEVASKGFHVPAGGLGENVTTRGINLLGLPRGTILRFGRQPSKASSPGLAETSAAEAAVTAGAVTAGAVTAGAVTAGAVTAGAVTAGAVTAGALTGEALTGVSVPTGPAAMGGPVGAVLAAAEAATLDEATARAAAAVAAAVERDAVAAGMAEDPRPAVVVAGLRNPCAQINGFRAGLLKEVLSRDEEGHPVRKAGVMGVVLRGGPIRPGDPIAVELPPGEHGPLERV
;
A
#
# COMPACT_ATOMS: atom_id res chain seq x y z
N MET A 1 19.58 8.87 -15.58
CA MET A 1 19.43 8.51 -14.15
C MET A 1 18.99 7.07 -14.15
N SER A 2 19.86 6.18 -13.68
CA SER A 2 19.56 4.74 -13.65
C SER A 2 18.32 4.52 -12.78
N ASP A 3 17.25 4.04 -13.39
CA ASP A 3 16.12 3.45 -12.66
C ASP A 3 16.73 2.33 -11.79
N GLU A 4 16.89 2.57 -10.49
CA GLU A 4 17.19 1.49 -9.55
C GLU A 4 15.96 0.61 -9.49
N SER A 5 15.85 -0.31 -10.45
CA SER A 5 14.76 -1.24 -10.55
C SER A 5 15.13 -2.53 -9.84
N GLY A 6 14.25 -3.01 -8.97
CA GLY A 6 14.36 -4.35 -8.40
C GLY A 6 13.24 -5.26 -8.83
N THR A 7 13.11 -6.36 -8.09
CA THR A 7 12.05 -7.35 -8.30
C THR A 7 11.47 -7.79 -6.97
N VAL A 8 10.21 -8.21 -7.02
CA VAL A 8 9.57 -8.93 -5.93
C VAL A 8 10.07 -10.37 -5.95
N ALA A 9 10.89 -10.76 -4.98
CA ALA A 9 11.37 -12.13 -4.86
C ALA A 9 10.29 -13.08 -4.31
N ALA A 10 9.49 -12.59 -3.37
CA ALA A 10 8.37 -13.33 -2.78
C ALA A 10 7.35 -12.37 -2.17
N VAL A 11 6.11 -12.85 -2.03
CA VAL A 11 5.06 -12.17 -1.28
C VAL A 11 4.49 -13.10 -0.22
N SER A 12 4.14 -12.54 0.92
CA SER A 12 3.71 -13.30 2.10
C SER A 12 2.58 -12.55 2.82
N ARG A 13 1.59 -13.30 3.30
CA ARG A 13 0.53 -12.77 4.18
C ARG A 13 0.06 -13.83 5.15
N ASN A 14 -0.42 -13.39 6.31
CA ASN A 14 -1.12 -14.27 7.23
C ASN A 14 -2.38 -13.62 7.81
N GLU A 15 -3.44 -14.42 7.86
CA GLU A 15 -4.72 -14.10 8.47
C GLU A 15 -4.64 -14.24 10.01
N ALA A 16 -3.71 -15.05 10.51
CA ALA A 16 -3.47 -15.25 11.93
C ALA A 16 -2.35 -14.35 12.49
N TYR A 17 -2.46 -14.01 13.79
CA TYR A 17 -1.40 -13.32 14.56
C TYR A 17 -0.20 -14.24 14.85
N THR A 18 0.56 -14.60 13.82
CA THR A 18 1.86 -15.28 13.96
C THR A 18 2.99 -14.40 13.47
N PHE A 19 4.20 -14.65 13.97
CA PHE A 19 5.38 -13.85 13.59
C PHE A 19 5.77 -14.05 12.12
N THR A 20 5.84 -15.30 11.67
CA THR A 20 6.14 -15.65 10.27
C THR A 20 4.88 -15.61 9.41
N LYS A 21 5.02 -15.17 8.16
CA LYS A 21 3.95 -15.16 7.15
C LYS A 21 4.26 -16.19 6.07
N PRO A 22 3.34 -17.13 5.74
CA PRO A 22 3.55 -18.06 4.64
C PRO A 22 3.57 -17.32 3.30
N ASN A 23 4.39 -17.82 2.37
CA ASN A 23 4.43 -17.33 0.99
C ASN A 23 3.12 -17.61 0.26
N ARG A 24 2.78 -16.70 -0.66
CA ARG A 24 1.64 -16.80 -1.57
C ARG A 24 2.11 -16.56 -3.00
N ASP A 25 1.30 -16.99 -3.95
CA ASP A 25 1.52 -16.68 -5.37
C ASP A 25 1.17 -15.21 -5.69
N GLU A 26 0.33 -14.59 -4.85
CA GLU A 26 -0.12 -13.21 -4.96
C GLU A 26 -0.55 -12.65 -3.59
N ILE A 27 -0.36 -11.34 -3.42
CA ILE A 27 -1.05 -10.55 -2.39
C ILE A 27 -1.75 -9.35 -3.03
N VAL A 28 -2.84 -8.89 -2.44
CA VAL A 28 -3.55 -7.68 -2.89
C VAL A 28 -3.28 -6.55 -1.91
N LEU A 29 -2.73 -5.45 -2.41
CA LEU A 29 -2.61 -4.21 -1.65
C LEU A 29 -3.95 -3.47 -1.63
N VAL A 30 -4.28 -2.89 -0.48
CA VAL A 30 -5.47 -2.08 -0.25
C VAL A 30 -5.02 -0.73 0.27
N ALA A 31 -5.29 0.32 -0.52
CA ALA A 31 -4.84 1.67 -0.24
C ALA A 31 -5.33 2.16 1.14
N GLY A 32 -4.41 2.73 1.93
CA GLY A 32 -4.67 3.18 3.29
C GLY A 32 -4.96 2.07 4.32
N LEU A 33 -4.91 0.79 3.93
CA LEU A 33 -5.22 -0.34 4.80
C LEU A 33 -4.07 -1.35 4.91
N GLY A 34 -3.30 -1.61 3.85
CA GLY A 34 -2.22 -2.60 3.84
C GLY A 34 -2.50 -3.79 2.95
N VAL A 35 -2.23 -5.00 3.42
CA VAL A 35 -2.41 -6.22 2.61
C VAL A 35 -3.75 -6.86 2.94
N GLU A 36 -4.54 -7.20 1.92
CA GLU A 36 -5.82 -7.88 2.07
C GLU A 36 -5.65 -9.22 2.82
N GLY A 37 -6.50 -9.44 3.83
CA GLY A 37 -6.44 -10.62 4.68
C GLY A 37 -5.20 -10.70 5.57
N ASP A 38 -4.39 -9.64 5.69
CA ASP A 38 -3.33 -9.56 6.69
C ASP A 38 -3.87 -8.98 8.00
N VAL A 39 -3.53 -9.63 9.11
CA VAL A 39 -4.05 -9.26 10.43
C VAL A 39 -3.62 -7.86 10.89
N HIS A 40 -2.55 -7.31 10.31
CA HIS A 40 -2.04 -5.96 10.61
C HIS A 40 -2.67 -4.86 9.75
N ALA A 41 -3.57 -5.22 8.82
CA ALA A 41 -4.23 -4.25 7.96
C ALA A 41 -5.21 -3.36 8.73
N GLY A 42 -5.21 -2.07 8.44
CA GLY A 42 -6.10 -1.08 9.04
C GLY A 42 -5.52 0.32 9.05
N VAL A 43 -6.40 1.29 9.32
CA VAL A 43 -6.06 2.72 9.43
C VAL A 43 -5.22 3.02 10.67
N THR A 44 -5.50 2.35 11.79
CA THR A 44 -4.79 2.52 13.07
C THR A 44 -3.95 1.31 13.42
N VAL A 45 -2.93 1.51 14.26
CA VAL A 45 -2.02 0.45 14.69
C VAL A 45 -2.78 -0.63 15.47
N ARG A 46 -2.65 -1.89 15.05
CA ARG A 46 -3.22 -3.04 15.76
C ARG A 46 -2.27 -3.71 16.77
N HIS A 47 -1.03 -3.22 16.87
CA HIS A 47 -0.04 -3.76 17.79
C HIS A 47 -0.43 -3.48 19.25
N ARG A 48 -0.70 -4.55 20.02
CA ARG A 48 -1.20 -4.50 21.41
C ARG A 48 -0.47 -3.50 22.31
N GLY A 49 0.86 -3.40 22.19
CA GLY A 49 1.66 -2.46 22.98
C GLY A 49 1.47 -0.98 22.62
N ARG A 50 1.18 -0.66 21.35
CA ARG A 50 0.86 0.72 20.95
C ARG A 50 -0.61 1.04 21.18
N VAL A 51 -1.50 0.07 20.98
CA VAL A 51 -2.93 0.18 21.33
C VAL A 51 -3.11 0.50 22.82
N ALA A 52 -2.28 -0.08 23.68
CA ALA A 52 -2.28 0.23 25.11
C ALA A 52 -1.79 1.65 25.44
N ALA A 53 -0.96 2.26 24.58
CA ALA A 53 -0.47 3.62 24.73
C ALA A 53 -1.44 4.64 24.12
N ASP A 54 -1.90 4.38 22.90
CA ASP A 54 -2.96 5.11 22.20
C ASP A 54 -3.50 4.24 21.03
N PRO A 55 -4.78 3.80 21.07
CA PRO A 55 -5.40 2.98 20.03
C PRO A 55 -5.68 3.73 18.72
N TYR A 56 -5.54 5.05 18.70
CA TYR A 56 -5.82 5.89 17.54
C TYR A 56 -4.57 6.24 16.73
N GLN A 57 -3.39 5.73 17.12
CA GLN A 57 -2.16 5.97 16.37
C GLN A 57 -2.28 5.52 14.90
N PRO A 58 -1.76 6.33 13.96
CA PRO A 58 -1.81 6.02 12.53
C PRO A 58 -1.00 4.76 12.22
N ASN A 59 -1.53 3.93 11.33
CA ASN A 59 -0.80 2.78 10.83
C ASN A 59 0.14 3.20 9.69
N LEU A 60 1.37 3.61 10.04
CA LEU A 60 2.45 3.86 9.07
C LEU A 60 3.22 2.56 8.70
N ARG A 61 2.68 1.41 9.11
CA ARG A 61 3.34 0.09 9.09
C ARG A 61 2.47 -0.95 8.39
N GLN A 62 1.77 -0.51 7.36
CA GLN A 62 0.77 -1.31 6.63
C GLN A 62 1.39 -2.46 5.84
N VAL A 63 2.59 -2.22 5.29
CA VAL A 63 3.35 -3.21 4.52
C VAL A 63 4.76 -3.26 5.06
N HIS A 64 5.24 -4.48 5.33
CA HIS A 64 6.63 -4.73 5.70
C HIS A 64 7.40 -5.20 4.46
N LEU A 65 8.55 -4.58 4.17
CA LEU A 65 9.42 -4.98 3.07
C LEU A 65 10.81 -5.33 3.59
N ILE A 66 11.36 -6.47 3.17
CA ILE A 66 12.73 -6.89 3.50
C ILE A 66 13.44 -7.30 2.21
N HIS A 67 14.71 -6.93 2.09
CA HIS A 67 15.55 -7.25 0.95
C HIS A 67 16.15 -8.66 1.12
N ALA A 68 16.10 -9.48 0.07
CA ALA A 68 16.53 -10.88 0.10
C ALA A 68 18.02 -11.05 0.44
N GLU A 69 18.82 -10.02 0.15
CA GLU A 69 20.25 -9.97 0.43
C GLU A 69 20.52 -10.01 1.95
N LEU A 70 19.58 -9.56 2.79
CA LEU A 70 19.66 -9.77 4.25
C LEU A 70 19.66 -11.25 4.60
N PHE A 71 18.82 -12.04 3.93
CA PHE A 71 18.67 -13.47 4.21
C PHE A 71 19.93 -14.22 3.80
N GLU A 72 20.56 -13.82 2.70
CA GLU A 72 21.87 -14.32 2.29
C GLU A 72 22.96 -13.93 3.30
N GLU A 73 22.97 -12.68 3.78
CA GLU A 73 23.90 -12.20 4.80
C GLU A 73 23.80 -13.06 6.06
N VAL A 74 22.61 -13.25 6.62
CA VAL A 74 22.45 -14.01 7.88
C VAL A 74 22.61 -15.51 7.67
N ALA A 75 22.33 -16.04 6.48
CA ALA A 75 22.61 -17.43 6.13
C ALA A 75 24.11 -17.73 6.16
N SER A 76 24.96 -16.80 5.71
CA SER A 76 26.43 -16.94 5.82
C SER A 76 26.91 -17.05 7.28
N LYS A 77 26.10 -16.59 8.23
CA LYS A 77 26.34 -16.66 9.68
C LYS A 77 25.62 -17.83 10.36
N GLY A 78 25.06 -18.75 9.57
CA GLY A 78 24.38 -19.96 10.05
C GLY A 78 22.89 -19.82 10.32
N PHE A 79 22.26 -18.68 9.99
CA PHE A 79 20.83 -18.46 10.18
C PHE A 79 20.05 -18.69 8.89
N HIS A 80 19.33 -19.81 8.78
CA HIS A 80 18.39 -20.00 7.69
C HIS A 80 17.07 -19.27 7.95
N VAL A 81 16.73 -18.33 7.08
CA VAL A 81 15.52 -17.49 7.12
C VAL A 81 14.83 -17.56 5.75
N PRO A 82 13.66 -18.21 5.62
CA PRO A 82 12.88 -18.16 4.39
C PRO A 82 12.21 -16.80 4.22
N ALA A 83 11.80 -16.46 2.99
CA ALA A 83 10.91 -15.34 2.74
C ALA A 83 9.61 -15.46 3.56
N GLY A 84 9.11 -14.33 4.06
CA GLY A 84 8.05 -14.23 5.07
C GLY A 84 8.50 -14.61 6.49
N GLY A 85 9.70 -15.16 6.65
CA GLY A 85 10.25 -15.71 7.89
C GLY A 85 10.34 -14.68 9.02
N LEU A 86 10.66 -13.42 8.68
CA LEU A 86 10.74 -12.32 9.63
C LEU A 86 9.46 -11.47 9.70
N GLY A 87 8.37 -11.95 9.10
CA GLY A 87 7.06 -11.30 9.14
C GLY A 87 6.92 -10.16 8.13
N GLU A 88 7.76 -10.13 7.10
CA GLU A 88 7.59 -9.23 5.97
C GLU A 88 6.44 -9.66 5.05
N ASN A 89 5.87 -8.70 4.34
CA ASN A 89 4.86 -8.96 3.31
C ASN A 89 5.48 -9.08 1.92
N VAL A 90 6.56 -8.34 1.66
CA VAL A 90 7.24 -8.33 0.37
C VAL A 90 8.73 -8.57 0.61
N THR A 91 9.27 -9.62 0.01
CA THR A 91 10.72 -9.78 -0.10
C THR A 91 11.17 -9.14 -1.42
N THR A 92 12.02 -8.13 -1.36
CA THR A 92 12.57 -7.46 -2.55
C THR A 92 13.93 -8.04 -2.92
N ARG A 93 14.38 -7.84 -4.17
CA ARG A 93 15.76 -8.15 -4.61
C ARG A 93 16.25 -7.10 -5.59
N GLY A 94 17.54 -6.77 -5.51
CA GLY A 94 18.21 -5.84 -6.43
C GLY A 94 17.95 -4.36 -6.14
N ILE A 95 17.50 -4.01 -4.93
CA ILE A 95 17.29 -2.62 -4.50
C ILE A 95 18.00 -2.39 -3.18
N ASN A 96 18.71 -1.27 -3.06
CA ASN A 96 19.23 -0.80 -1.77
C ASN A 96 18.10 -0.26 -0.88
N LEU A 97 17.24 -1.16 -0.40
CA LEU A 97 16.01 -0.83 0.31
C LEU A 97 16.24 0.02 1.57
N LEU A 98 17.35 -0.22 2.29
CA LEU A 98 17.69 0.53 3.51
C LEU A 98 18.30 1.90 3.23
N GLY A 99 18.85 2.10 2.03
CA GLY A 99 19.40 3.39 1.58
C GLY A 99 18.35 4.32 0.96
N LEU A 100 17.14 3.83 0.70
CA LEU A 100 16.07 4.66 0.14
C LEU A 100 15.64 5.74 1.13
N PRO A 101 15.39 6.98 0.68
CA PRO A 101 14.89 8.02 1.55
C PRO A 101 13.42 7.79 1.93
N ARG A 102 13.00 8.37 3.07
CA ARG A 102 11.58 8.41 3.45
C ARG A 102 10.76 9.10 2.37
N GLY A 103 9.53 8.66 2.13
CA GLY A 103 8.69 9.20 1.07
C GLY A 103 8.99 8.63 -0.32
N THR A 104 9.98 7.76 -0.48
CA THR A 104 10.18 7.03 -1.75
C THR A 104 8.93 6.23 -2.10
N ILE A 105 8.47 6.32 -3.34
CA ILE A 105 7.35 5.53 -3.85
C ILE A 105 7.91 4.32 -4.60
N LEU A 106 7.51 3.13 -4.16
CA LEU A 106 7.77 1.86 -4.83
C LEU A 106 6.55 1.49 -5.66
N ARG A 107 6.72 1.39 -6.99
CA ARG A 107 5.66 0.97 -7.91
C ARG A 107 5.90 -0.46 -8.37
N PHE A 108 4.90 -1.31 -8.25
CA PHE A 108 5.01 -2.74 -8.53
C PHE A 108 4.39 -3.09 -9.88
N GLY A 109 5.03 -3.98 -10.62
CA GLY A 109 4.57 -4.41 -11.93
C GLY A 109 5.11 -3.53 -13.07
N ARG A 110 4.93 -4.03 -14.29
CA ARG A 110 5.40 -3.36 -15.51
C ARG A 110 4.50 -2.15 -15.81
N GLN A 111 5.09 -1.02 -16.19
CA GLN A 111 4.29 0.11 -16.66
C GLN A 111 3.46 -0.32 -17.88
N PRO A 112 2.18 0.07 -17.95
CA PRO A 112 1.41 -0.12 -19.17
C PRO A 112 2.11 0.63 -20.30
N SER A 113 2.40 -0.07 -21.40
CA SER A 113 2.88 0.60 -22.62
C SER A 113 1.82 1.62 -23.03
N LYS A 114 2.24 2.86 -23.39
CA LYS A 114 1.33 3.84 -23.99
C LYS A 114 0.56 3.16 -25.12
N ALA A 115 -0.74 2.96 -24.94
CA ALA A 115 -1.59 2.47 -26.01
C ALA A 115 -1.49 3.45 -27.18
N SER A 116 -1.15 2.96 -28.37
CA SER A 116 -1.48 3.69 -29.60
C SER A 116 -3.01 3.75 -29.65
N SER A 117 -3.57 4.96 -29.66
CA SER A 117 -5.01 5.18 -29.63
C SER A 117 -5.73 4.31 -30.68
N PRO A 118 -6.72 3.49 -30.32
CA PRO A 118 -7.62 2.92 -31.30
C PRO A 118 -8.49 4.05 -31.85
N GLY A 119 -8.57 4.18 -33.18
CA GLY A 119 -9.42 5.16 -33.84
C GLY A 119 -10.88 4.98 -33.41
N LEU A 120 -11.50 6.07 -32.96
CA LEU A 120 -12.92 6.14 -32.62
C LEU A 120 -13.74 5.94 -33.90
N ALA A 121 -14.57 4.89 -33.93
CA ALA A 121 -15.71 4.81 -34.84
C ALA A 121 -16.97 5.09 -34.01
N GLU A 122 -17.64 6.21 -34.30
CA GLU A 122 -18.92 6.55 -33.70
C GLU A 122 -20.04 5.69 -34.29
N THR A 123 -20.88 5.12 -33.42
CA THR A 123 -22.22 4.64 -33.78
C THR A 123 -23.20 5.14 -32.72
N SER A 124 -24.12 6.01 -33.14
CA SER A 124 -25.21 6.54 -32.33
C SER A 124 -26.38 5.55 -32.27
N ALA A 125 -26.94 5.34 -31.08
CA ALA A 125 -28.22 4.67 -30.88
C ALA A 125 -29.09 5.52 -29.94
N ALA A 126 -30.36 5.70 -30.32
CA ALA A 126 -31.32 6.57 -29.66
C ALA A 126 -31.81 6.01 -28.30
N GLU A 127 -31.96 6.91 -27.33
CA GLU A 127 -32.46 6.64 -25.97
C GLU A 127 -33.95 6.27 -25.95
N ALA A 128 -34.28 5.17 -25.28
CA ALA A 128 -35.62 4.92 -24.74
C ALA A 128 -35.49 4.83 -23.21
N ALA A 129 -36.15 5.76 -22.49
CA ALA A 129 -36.08 5.85 -21.04
C ALA A 129 -36.87 4.72 -20.34
N VAL A 130 -36.22 4.01 -19.40
CA VAL A 130 -36.85 3.02 -18.53
C VAL A 130 -37.55 3.74 -17.36
N THR A 131 -38.83 3.48 -17.14
CA THR A 131 -39.60 4.08 -16.02
C THR A 131 -39.49 3.26 -14.73
N ALA A 132 -39.57 3.95 -13.58
CA ALA A 132 -39.26 3.43 -12.25
C ALA A 132 -40.03 2.15 -11.83
N GLY A 133 -39.32 1.21 -11.20
CA GLY A 133 -39.90 0.00 -10.55
C GLY A 133 -39.70 -1.33 -11.29
N ALA A 134 -39.02 -1.35 -12.44
CA ALA A 134 -38.93 -2.53 -13.30
C ALA A 134 -37.80 -3.54 -12.96
N VAL A 135 -36.91 -3.25 -12.00
CA VAL A 135 -35.70 -4.05 -11.79
C VAL A 135 -35.71 -4.69 -10.40
N THR A 136 -36.04 -5.97 -10.35
CA THR A 136 -35.86 -6.85 -9.17
C THR A 136 -34.45 -7.47 -9.15
N ALA A 137 -33.99 -7.85 -7.95
CA ALA A 137 -32.64 -8.34 -7.70
C ALA A 137 -32.17 -9.43 -8.69
N GLY A 138 -30.96 -9.27 -9.23
CA GLY A 138 -30.32 -10.25 -10.11
C GLY A 138 -30.52 -10.04 -11.63
N ALA A 139 -31.23 -8.99 -12.05
CA ALA A 139 -31.54 -8.78 -13.47
C ALA A 139 -30.46 -8.07 -14.31
N VAL A 140 -29.39 -7.52 -13.69
CA VAL A 140 -28.38 -6.71 -14.39
C VAL A 140 -27.02 -7.38 -14.34
N THR A 141 -26.61 -7.95 -15.46
CA THR A 141 -25.22 -8.40 -15.72
C THR A 141 -24.38 -7.28 -16.34
N ALA A 142 -23.05 -7.39 -16.18
CA ALA A 142 -22.09 -6.34 -16.54
C ALA A 142 -22.27 -5.79 -17.97
N GLY A 143 -22.25 -4.45 -18.09
CA GLY A 143 -22.26 -3.74 -19.38
C GLY A 143 -23.63 -3.32 -19.92
N ALA A 144 -24.73 -3.48 -19.16
CA ALA A 144 -26.09 -3.21 -19.67
C ALA A 144 -26.59 -1.75 -19.51
N VAL A 145 -25.90 -0.89 -18.77
CA VAL A 145 -26.41 0.47 -18.44
C VAL A 145 -25.41 1.54 -18.88
N THR A 146 -25.80 2.35 -19.86
CA THR A 146 -25.09 3.56 -20.29
C THR A 146 -25.53 4.79 -19.51
N ALA A 147 -24.67 5.81 -19.45
CA ALA A 147 -24.86 7.04 -18.67
C ALA A 147 -26.20 7.74 -19.00
N GLY A 148 -26.89 8.26 -17.97
CA GLY A 148 -28.15 9.01 -18.10
C GLY A 148 -29.44 8.23 -17.78
N ALA A 149 -29.39 6.91 -17.63
CA ALA A 149 -30.61 6.07 -17.49
C ALA A 149 -31.20 5.94 -16.07
N VAL A 150 -30.55 6.48 -15.03
CA VAL A 150 -30.96 6.25 -13.62
C VAL A 150 -31.23 7.56 -12.91
N THR A 151 -32.49 7.80 -12.53
CA THR A 151 -32.91 8.97 -11.75
C THR A 151 -32.72 8.73 -10.24
N ALA A 152 -32.52 9.81 -9.47
CA ALA A 152 -32.33 9.74 -8.02
C ALA A 152 -33.50 9.02 -7.33
N GLY A 153 -33.17 8.06 -6.45
CA GLY A 153 -34.16 7.28 -5.68
C GLY A 153 -34.55 5.92 -6.27
N ALA A 154 -34.00 5.52 -7.42
CA ALA A 154 -34.35 4.24 -8.06
C ALA A 154 -33.64 2.99 -7.47
N VAL A 155 -32.68 3.18 -6.56
CA VAL A 155 -31.82 2.10 -6.04
C VAL A 155 -31.90 2.06 -4.51
N THR A 156 -32.32 0.92 -3.97
CA THR A 156 -32.34 0.66 -2.51
C THR A 156 -31.01 0.04 -2.05
N ALA A 157 -30.62 0.30 -0.80
CA ALA A 157 -29.38 -0.21 -0.22
C ALA A 157 -29.28 -1.75 -0.35
N GLY A 158 -28.14 -2.23 -0.88
CA GLY A 158 -27.88 -3.66 -1.09
C GLY A 158 -28.18 -4.19 -2.50
N ALA A 159 -28.66 -3.36 -3.43
CA ALA A 159 -28.98 -3.78 -4.80
C ALA A 159 -27.78 -3.84 -5.77
N VAL A 160 -26.59 -3.37 -5.37
CA VAL A 160 -25.43 -3.20 -6.26
C VAL A 160 -24.20 -3.90 -5.66
N THR A 161 -23.64 -4.86 -6.38
CA THR A 161 -22.39 -5.55 -6.02
C THR A 161 -21.18 -4.74 -6.46
N ALA A 162 -20.06 -4.88 -5.74
CA ALA A 162 -18.80 -4.22 -6.07
C ALA A 162 -18.37 -4.55 -7.52
N GLY A 163 -18.07 -3.53 -8.32
CA GLY A 163 -17.68 -3.66 -9.73
C GLY A 163 -18.81 -3.50 -10.75
N ALA A 164 -20.06 -3.25 -10.32
CA ALA A 164 -21.19 -3.07 -11.24
C ALA A 164 -21.25 -1.69 -11.95
N LEU A 165 -20.40 -0.74 -11.58
CA LEU A 165 -20.39 0.62 -12.13
C LEU A 165 -18.98 1.00 -12.60
N THR A 166 -18.85 1.38 -13.87
CA THR A 166 -17.68 2.04 -14.43
C THR A 166 -18.03 3.51 -14.71
N GLY A 167 -17.02 4.39 -14.66
CA GLY A 167 -17.14 5.84 -14.49
C GLY A 167 -18.14 6.60 -15.39
N GLU A 168 -18.54 7.77 -14.86
CA GLU A 168 -19.47 8.79 -15.39
C GLU A 168 -21.00 8.59 -15.20
N ALA A 169 -21.44 7.63 -14.39
CA ALA A 169 -22.88 7.37 -14.20
C ALA A 169 -23.59 8.21 -13.11
N LEU A 170 -22.92 9.14 -12.42
CA LEU A 170 -23.51 9.90 -11.30
C LEU A 170 -23.46 11.41 -11.53
N THR A 171 -24.49 11.97 -12.13
CA THR A 171 -24.75 13.42 -12.08
C THR A 171 -25.85 13.70 -11.06
N GLY A 172 -25.55 14.48 -10.02
CA GLY A 172 -26.57 15.07 -9.14
C GLY A 172 -26.82 14.40 -7.79
N VAL A 173 -25.97 13.49 -7.32
CA VAL A 173 -25.98 13.08 -5.90
C VAL A 173 -25.22 14.12 -5.09
N SER A 174 -25.94 15.02 -4.42
CA SER A 174 -25.36 15.78 -3.31
C SER A 174 -25.20 14.84 -2.12
N VAL A 175 -24.00 14.26 -2.01
CA VAL A 175 -23.48 13.75 -0.74
C VAL A 175 -23.27 14.98 0.14
N PRO A 176 -23.66 14.99 1.43
CA PRO A 176 -23.37 16.12 2.30
C PRO A 176 -21.87 16.38 2.27
N THR A 177 -21.47 17.52 1.69
CA THR A 177 -20.09 17.99 1.67
C THR A 177 -19.77 18.53 3.04
N GLY A 178 -19.54 17.61 3.99
CA GLY A 178 -18.42 17.79 4.91
C GLY A 178 -17.13 17.90 4.07
N PRO A 179 -16.03 18.44 4.61
CA PRO A 179 -14.83 18.68 3.82
C PRO A 179 -14.50 17.43 3.03
N ALA A 180 -14.49 17.54 1.69
CA ALA A 180 -14.03 16.48 0.83
C ALA A 180 -12.70 16.00 1.43
N ALA A 181 -12.64 14.73 1.86
CA ALA A 181 -11.52 14.22 2.64
C ALA A 181 -10.24 14.37 1.81
N MET A 182 -9.50 15.45 2.07
CA MET A 182 -8.19 15.74 1.51
C MET A 182 -7.30 14.52 1.76
N GLY A 183 -7.06 13.66 0.75
CA GLY A 183 -6.15 12.52 0.88
C GLY A 183 -6.60 11.16 0.35
N GLY A 184 -7.80 11.03 -0.26
CA GLY A 184 -8.22 9.76 -0.87
C GLY A 184 -8.24 8.57 0.11
N PRO A 185 -8.00 7.32 -0.33
CA PRO A 185 -7.98 6.15 0.56
C PRO A 185 -6.97 6.23 1.72
N VAL A 186 -5.89 7.02 1.57
CA VAL A 186 -4.85 7.23 2.59
C VAL A 186 -5.23 8.31 3.59
N GLY A 187 -6.23 9.16 3.29
CA GLY A 187 -6.61 10.31 4.10
C GLY A 187 -6.97 9.98 5.54
N ALA A 188 -7.57 8.81 5.80
CA ALA A 188 -7.87 8.36 7.16
C ALA A 188 -6.60 8.11 8.00
N VAL A 189 -5.51 7.65 7.39
CA VAL A 189 -4.21 7.43 8.06
C VAL A 189 -3.57 8.76 8.40
N LEU A 190 -3.66 9.75 7.49
CA LEU A 190 -3.12 11.10 7.71
C LEU A 190 -3.91 11.84 8.79
N ALA A 191 -5.25 11.75 8.78
CA ALA A 191 -6.09 12.31 9.83
C ALA A 191 -5.78 11.70 11.21
N ALA A 192 -5.56 10.38 11.26
CA ALA A 192 -5.11 9.73 12.50
C ALA A 192 -3.73 10.21 12.95
N ALA A 193 -2.83 10.53 12.02
CA ALA A 193 -1.52 11.07 12.34
C ALA A 193 -1.58 12.49 12.90
N GLU A 194 -2.44 13.36 12.33
CA GLU A 194 -2.68 14.72 12.83
C GLU A 194 -3.30 14.73 14.22
N ALA A 195 -4.18 13.76 14.52
CA ALA A 195 -4.84 13.63 15.81
C ALA A 195 -3.94 13.03 16.91
N ALA A 196 -2.82 12.38 16.56
CA ALA A 196 -1.97 11.65 17.49
C ALA A 196 -0.77 12.48 17.97
N THR A 197 -0.34 12.25 19.21
CA THR A 197 0.96 12.72 19.69
C THR A 197 2.06 11.76 19.23
N LEU A 198 2.84 12.17 18.23
CA LEU A 198 3.88 11.35 17.61
C LEU A 198 5.28 11.73 18.09
N ASP A 199 6.18 10.74 18.16
CA ASP A 199 7.61 11.05 18.25
C ASP A 199 8.10 11.73 16.96
N GLU A 200 9.19 12.49 17.07
CA GLU A 200 9.67 13.35 15.98
C GLU A 200 9.95 12.57 14.67
N ALA A 201 10.52 11.37 14.79
CA ALA A 201 10.81 10.50 13.66
C ALA A 201 9.52 9.99 12.98
N THR A 202 8.50 9.66 13.78
CA THR A 202 7.18 9.22 13.30
C THR A 202 6.38 10.38 12.69
N ALA A 203 6.48 11.59 13.25
CA ALA A 203 5.87 12.80 12.68
C ALA A 203 6.46 13.13 11.30
N ARG A 204 7.80 13.07 11.16
CA ARG A 204 8.44 13.19 9.84
C ARG A 204 7.99 12.08 8.87
N ALA A 205 7.61 10.90 9.37
CA ALA A 205 7.16 9.79 8.51
C ALA A 205 5.78 10.11 7.95
N ALA A 206 4.86 10.56 8.80
CA ALA A 206 3.55 11.02 8.38
C ALA A 206 3.63 12.15 7.35
N ALA A 207 4.48 13.16 7.57
CA ALA A 207 4.68 14.26 6.63
C ALA A 207 5.22 13.77 5.27
N ALA A 208 6.18 12.84 5.26
CA ALA A 208 6.72 12.26 4.02
C ALA A 208 5.68 11.42 3.27
N VAL A 209 4.80 10.71 3.99
CA VAL A 209 3.67 9.98 3.41
C VAL A 209 2.67 10.96 2.78
N ALA A 210 2.32 12.06 3.46
CA ALA A 210 1.43 13.09 2.92
C ALA A 210 1.98 13.69 1.62
N ALA A 211 3.26 14.09 1.61
CA ALA A 211 3.92 14.62 0.42
C ALA A 211 3.97 13.59 -0.74
N ALA A 212 4.10 12.30 -0.44
CA ALA A 212 4.05 11.24 -1.45
C ALA A 212 2.64 11.05 -2.03
N VAL A 213 1.58 11.18 -1.22
CA VAL A 213 0.18 11.14 -1.69
C VAL A 213 -0.06 12.27 -2.71
N GLU A 214 0.39 13.48 -2.42
CA GLU A 214 0.27 14.61 -3.35
C GLU A 214 1.02 14.36 -4.65
N ARG A 215 2.25 13.85 -4.59
CA ARG A 215 3.04 13.51 -5.78
C ARG A 215 2.41 12.42 -6.63
N ASP A 216 1.89 11.36 -6.01
CA ASP A 216 1.20 10.29 -6.75
C ASP A 216 -0.07 10.80 -7.44
N ALA A 217 -0.82 11.71 -6.79
CA ALA A 217 -2.00 12.33 -7.37
C ALA A 217 -1.65 13.26 -8.55
N VAL A 218 -0.59 14.07 -8.44
CA VAL A 218 -0.12 14.95 -9.53
C VAL A 218 0.35 14.11 -10.72
N ALA A 219 1.12 13.04 -10.48
CA ALA A 219 1.53 12.12 -11.54
C ALA A 219 0.33 11.49 -12.25
N ALA A 220 -0.71 11.12 -11.49
CA ALA A 220 -1.94 10.55 -12.05
C ALA A 220 -2.68 11.51 -13.01
N GLY A 221 -2.60 12.83 -12.78
CA GLY A 221 -3.21 13.84 -13.66
C GLY A 221 -2.46 14.08 -14.98
N MET A 222 -1.20 13.66 -15.11
CA MET A 222 -0.40 13.83 -16.34
C MET A 222 -0.37 12.58 -17.23
N ALA A 223 -0.29 11.40 -16.62
CA ALA A 223 -0.46 10.10 -17.24
C ALA A 223 -0.67 9.09 -16.10
N GLU A 224 -1.89 8.57 -15.96
CA GLU A 224 -2.23 7.71 -14.83
C GLU A 224 -1.34 6.46 -14.82
N ASP A 225 -0.50 6.30 -13.78
CA ASP A 225 0.22 5.06 -13.51
C ASP A 225 -0.65 4.19 -12.59
N PRO A 226 -1.32 3.14 -13.13
CA PRO A 226 -2.30 2.37 -12.37
C PRO A 226 -1.66 1.36 -11.43
N ARG A 227 -0.33 1.25 -11.42
CA ARG A 227 0.39 0.21 -10.69
C ARG A 227 0.19 0.31 -9.18
N PRO A 228 0.09 -0.82 -8.46
CA PRO A 228 0.15 -0.82 -7.01
C PRO A 228 1.36 -0.04 -6.52
N ALA A 229 1.18 0.77 -5.48
CA ALA A 229 2.21 1.69 -5.00
C ALA A 229 2.26 1.73 -3.48
N VAL A 230 3.48 1.66 -2.95
CA VAL A 230 3.77 1.78 -1.52
C VAL A 230 4.76 2.91 -1.31
N VAL A 231 4.47 3.80 -0.36
CA VAL A 231 5.44 4.80 0.10
C VAL A 231 6.25 4.25 1.28
N VAL A 232 7.57 4.43 1.24
CA VAL A 232 8.48 4.09 2.34
C VAL A 232 8.29 5.09 3.48
N ALA A 233 7.85 4.60 4.64
CA ALA A 233 7.60 5.43 5.83
C ALA A 233 8.83 5.51 6.76
N GLY A 234 9.62 4.44 6.87
CA GLY A 234 10.76 4.34 7.77
C GLY A 234 11.33 2.94 7.92
N LEU A 235 12.37 2.79 8.73
CA LEU A 235 12.95 1.49 9.10
C LEU A 235 11.99 0.71 9.98
N ARG A 236 11.92 -0.60 9.73
CA ARG A 236 11.36 -1.55 10.69
C ARG A 236 12.20 -1.54 11.96
N ASN A 237 11.55 -1.50 13.12
CA ASN A 237 12.22 -1.74 14.40
C ASN A 237 12.22 -3.26 14.73
N PRO A 238 13.38 -3.95 14.69
CA PRO A 238 13.48 -5.36 15.08
C PRO A 238 13.13 -5.55 16.57
N CYS A 239 12.56 -6.69 16.93
CA CYS A 239 12.14 -6.96 18.32
C CYS A 239 12.48 -8.39 18.76
N ALA A 240 12.26 -8.69 20.03
CA ALA A 240 12.55 -9.98 20.64
C ALA A 240 11.86 -11.18 19.97
N GLN A 241 10.76 -10.97 19.24
CA GLN A 241 10.10 -12.04 18.48
C GLN A 241 11.02 -12.70 17.45
N ILE A 242 12.03 -11.97 16.95
CA ILE A 242 13.06 -12.51 16.04
C ILE A 242 13.88 -13.61 16.74
N ASN A 243 14.25 -13.42 18.01
CA ASN A 243 14.91 -14.47 18.79
C ASN A 243 13.96 -15.63 19.14
N GLY A 244 12.66 -15.37 19.22
CA GLY A 244 11.63 -16.42 19.31
C GLY A 244 11.53 -17.27 18.05
N PHE A 245 11.75 -16.67 16.87
CA PHE A 245 11.85 -17.38 15.60
C PHE A 245 13.16 -18.15 15.45
N ARG A 246 14.29 -17.49 15.69
CA ARG A 246 15.64 -18.09 15.67
C ARG A 246 16.52 -17.45 16.75
N ALA A 247 16.93 -18.25 17.73
CA ALA A 247 17.76 -17.79 18.83
C ALA A 247 19.07 -17.15 18.32
N GLY A 248 19.36 -15.93 18.77
CA GLY A 248 20.58 -15.22 18.41
C GLY A 248 20.50 -14.40 17.12
N LEU A 249 19.44 -14.51 16.32
CA LEU A 249 19.30 -13.78 15.06
C LEU A 249 19.10 -12.26 15.26
N LEU A 250 18.53 -11.83 16.38
CA LEU A 250 18.24 -10.40 16.61
C LEU A 250 19.49 -9.53 16.53
N LYS A 251 20.64 -10.00 17.04
CA LYS A 251 21.89 -9.23 17.04
C LYS A 251 22.48 -9.05 15.63
N GLU A 252 22.10 -9.92 14.69
CA GLU A 252 22.56 -9.84 13.29
C GLU A 252 21.78 -8.80 12.49
N VAL A 253 20.53 -8.54 12.88
CA VAL A 253 19.63 -7.60 12.19
C VAL A 253 19.44 -6.28 12.94
N LEU A 254 19.97 -6.19 14.16
CA LEU A 254 20.03 -5.00 15.00
C LEU A 254 21.42 -4.94 15.63
N SER A 255 22.33 -4.23 14.97
CA SER A 255 23.70 -4.01 15.44
C SER A 255 23.89 -2.56 15.89
N ARG A 256 25.13 -2.19 16.24
CA ARG A 256 25.53 -0.81 16.49
C ARG A 256 26.65 -0.43 15.52
N ASP A 257 26.70 0.84 15.13
CA ASP A 257 27.84 1.41 14.40
C ASP A 257 29.00 1.75 15.36
N GLU A 258 30.06 2.36 14.83
CA GLU A 258 31.28 2.71 15.56
C GLU A 258 30.99 3.73 16.69
N GLU A 259 30.01 4.59 16.48
CA GLU A 259 29.53 5.59 17.43
C GLU A 259 28.52 5.01 18.44
N GLY A 260 28.13 3.75 18.28
CA GLY A 260 27.19 3.05 19.15
C GLY A 260 25.71 3.27 18.81
N HIS A 261 25.37 3.95 17.72
CA HIS A 261 24.00 4.13 17.26
C HIS A 261 23.44 2.83 16.67
N PRO A 262 22.12 2.58 16.84
CA PRO A 262 21.50 1.34 16.39
C PRO A 262 21.38 1.27 14.85
N VAL A 263 21.99 0.26 14.25
CA VAL A 263 21.85 -0.09 12.83
C VAL A 263 20.77 -1.15 12.68
N ARG A 264 19.69 -0.82 11.96
CA ARG A 264 18.54 -1.72 11.73
C ARG A 264 18.61 -2.26 10.31
N LYS A 265 18.72 -3.58 10.19
CA LYS A 265 18.78 -4.25 8.89
C LYS A 265 17.50 -4.95 8.48
N ALA A 266 16.52 -5.08 9.38
CA ALA A 266 15.30 -5.86 9.15
C ALA A 266 14.26 -5.20 8.21
N GLY A 267 14.71 -4.41 7.24
CA GLY A 267 13.87 -3.81 6.20
C GLY A 267 13.14 -2.54 6.60
N VAL A 268 12.13 -2.20 5.81
CA VAL A 268 11.36 -0.94 5.90
C VAL A 268 9.87 -1.21 6.11
N MET A 269 9.20 -0.17 6.57
CA MET A 269 7.76 -0.06 6.74
C MET A 269 7.22 0.85 5.65
N GLY A 270 6.03 0.55 5.13
CA GLY A 270 5.38 1.40 4.15
C GLY A 270 3.86 1.50 4.32
N VAL A 271 3.31 2.52 3.67
CA VAL A 271 1.88 2.80 3.56
C VAL A 271 1.45 2.57 2.11
N VAL A 272 0.31 1.91 1.92
CA VAL A 272 -0.20 1.66 0.56
C VAL A 272 -0.85 2.93 0.03
N LEU A 273 -0.25 3.51 -1.01
CA LEU A 273 -0.82 4.64 -1.74
C LEU A 273 -1.90 4.18 -2.71
N ARG A 274 -1.60 3.11 -3.46
CA ARG A 274 -2.48 2.55 -4.50
C ARG A 274 -2.57 1.04 -4.35
N GLY A 275 -3.81 0.54 -4.36
CA GLY A 275 -4.10 -0.88 -4.24
C GLY A 275 -3.89 -1.64 -5.55
N GLY A 276 -3.91 -2.97 -5.44
CA GLY A 276 -3.82 -3.88 -6.57
C GLY A 276 -2.92 -5.09 -6.27
N PRO A 277 -2.91 -6.08 -7.18
CA PRO A 277 -2.19 -7.33 -6.98
C PRO A 277 -0.67 -7.15 -7.14
N ILE A 278 0.10 -7.88 -6.34
CA ILE A 278 1.55 -8.03 -6.46
C ILE A 278 1.91 -9.50 -6.42
N ARG A 279 2.77 -9.93 -7.34
CA ARG A 279 3.23 -11.31 -7.51
C ARG A 279 4.76 -11.42 -7.45
N PRO A 280 5.30 -12.58 -7.06
CA PRO A 280 6.73 -12.87 -7.28
C PRO A 280 7.11 -12.66 -8.75
N GLY A 281 8.25 -12.04 -8.99
CA GLY A 281 8.75 -11.67 -10.31
C GLY A 281 8.33 -10.28 -10.79
N ASP A 282 7.37 -9.61 -10.13
CA ASP A 282 7.00 -8.26 -10.52
C ASP A 282 8.19 -7.29 -10.40
N PRO A 283 8.46 -6.46 -11.42
CA PRO A 283 9.47 -5.42 -11.31
C PRO A 283 9.01 -4.36 -10.30
N ILE A 284 9.98 -3.73 -9.65
CA ILE A 284 9.79 -2.64 -8.71
C ILE A 284 10.50 -1.42 -9.28
N ALA A 285 9.75 -0.37 -9.57
CA ALA A 285 10.30 0.94 -9.91
C ALA A 285 10.39 1.81 -8.65
N VAL A 286 11.51 2.52 -8.51
CA VAL A 286 11.82 3.39 -7.37
C VAL A 286 11.68 4.84 -7.78
N GLU A 287 10.77 5.58 -7.15
CA GLU A 287 10.55 7.00 -7.37
C GLU A 287 10.93 7.78 -6.11
N LEU A 288 12.11 8.42 -6.16
CA LEU A 288 12.65 9.20 -5.05
C LEU A 288 11.83 10.48 -4.80
N PRO A 289 11.74 10.97 -3.55
CA PRO A 289 11.23 12.30 -3.29
C PRO A 289 12.12 13.38 -3.92
N PRO A 290 11.64 14.62 -4.09
CA PRO A 290 12.48 15.72 -4.54
C PRO A 290 13.38 16.27 -3.42
N GLY A 291 14.53 16.83 -3.79
CA GLY A 291 15.44 17.52 -2.86
C GLY A 291 16.45 16.62 -2.16
N GLU A 292 17.13 17.15 -1.15
CA GLU A 292 18.08 16.39 -0.34
C GLU A 292 17.34 15.50 0.68
N HIS A 293 17.95 14.35 1.00
CA HIS A 293 17.34 13.38 1.90
C HIS A 293 18.31 12.92 2.97
N GLY A 294 17.79 12.76 4.19
CA GLY A 294 18.48 12.09 5.28
C GLY A 294 18.28 10.57 5.27
N PRO A 295 19.06 9.83 6.06
CA PRO A 295 18.89 8.39 6.24
C PRO A 295 17.52 8.06 6.86
N LEU A 296 17.03 6.84 6.62
CA LEU A 296 15.77 6.39 7.23
C LEU A 296 15.89 6.27 8.75
N GLU A 297 14.82 6.67 9.42
CA GLU A 297 14.64 6.50 10.86
C GLU A 297 13.61 5.40 11.14
N ARG A 298 13.57 4.90 12.38
CA ARG A 298 12.56 3.92 12.79
C ARG A 298 11.15 4.54 12.78
N VAL A 299 10.15 3.72 12.47
CA VAL A 299 8.72 4.04 12.63
C VAL A 299 7.99 3.00 13.48
#